data_AF-A0A9P7KGM4-F1
#
_entry.id   AF-A0A9P7KGM4-F1
#
_cell.length_a   1.000
_cell.length_b   1.000
_cell.length_c   1.000
_cell.angle_alpha   90.00
_cell.angle_beta   90.00
_cell.angle_gamma   90.00
#
_symmetry.space_group_name_H-M   'P 1'
#
loop_
_entity.id
_entity.type
_entity.pdbx_description
1 polymer ?
#
loop_
_entity_poly.entity_id
_entity_poly.type
_entity_poly.pdbx_seq_one_letter_code
_entity_poly.pdbx_strand_id
1 'polypeptide(L)'
;MSLARAAHSNARWVAHRRGFAAVSSSSPPPRTGTVGPYQVFDRNVKRIQKDQGATRDGGVRSTTVDYVRDEVADRMMERFLDIKRKFNSVLDLGSGPGHFTKLLELDKAKKSIMVDASERTLHRDPDSEFEVEVERIHAEEEDLHRIVEPNSQEAIVSCLSLHWVNDLPGVLVQIKEALQPDGLFLGAMFGGETLFELRTSLQLAEVEREGGISPHISPMTDTRDVSNLLGRAGFTLLTVDIDEVKVAYPSMWELMEDLSDMGEGNAVIGRFVALD
;
A
#
# COMPACT_ATOMS: atom_id res chain seq x y z
N MET A 1 56.84 -30.32 23.82
CA MET A 1 57.39 -31.37 22.94
C MET A 1 56.99 -30.99 21.52
N SER A 2 57.87 -30.34 20.75
CA SER A 2 58.80 -30.98 19.78
C SER A 2 58.01 -31.61 18.61
N LEU A 3 58.16 -31.26 17.33
CA LEU A 3 59.27 -30.65 16.59
C LEU A 3 58.78 -30.10 15.23
N ALA A 4 59.51 -29.12 14.71
CA ALA A 4 59.34 -28.42 13.44
C ALA A 4 59.80 -29.23 12.21
N ARG A 5 59.35 -28.84 11.01
CA ARG A 5 60.24 -28.66 9.85
C ARG A 5 59.63 -27.75 8.77
N ALA A 6 60.41 -26.75 8.40
CA ALA A 6 60.19 -25.84 7.29
C ALA A 6 60.67 -26.44 5.96
N ALA A 7 60.04 -26.06 4.86
CA ALA A 7 60.63 -26.07 3.53
C ALA A 7 60.15 -24.82 2.77
N HIS A 8 61.10 -23.94 2.43
CA HIS A 8 60.92 -22.81 1.53
C HIS A 8 60.95 -23.31 0.08
N SER A 9 60.03 -22.84 -0.76
CA SER A 9 60.28 -22.72 -2.19
C SER A 9 59.59 -21.48 -2.75
N ASN A 10 60.40 -20.56 -3.26
CA ASN A 10 60.03 -19.36 -3.98
C ASN A 10 59.22 -19.71 -5.25
N ALA A 11 57.98 -19.21 -5.33
CA ALA A 11 57.26 -19.07 -6.58
C ALA A 11 56.75 -17.63 -6.69
N ARG A 12 57.15 -16.98 -7.79
CA ARG A 12 56.89 -15.59 -8.14
C ARG A 12 55.39 -15.30 -8.19
N TRP A 13 54.93 -14.37 -7.36
CA TRP A 13 53.61 -13.76 -7.48
C TRP A 13 53.57 -12.87 -8.73
N VAL A 14 52.81 -13.29 -9.74
CA VAL A 14 52.41 -12.42 -10.84
C VAL A 14 51.29 -11.53 -10.30
N ALA A 15 51.62 -10.28 -9.99
CA ALA A 15 50.65 -9.26 -9.62
C ALA A 15 49.67 -9.02 -10.79
N HIS A 16 48.50 -9.63 -10.74
CA HIS A 16 47.36 -9.19 -11.54
C HIS A 16 46.90 -7.85 -10.99
N ARG A 17 47.38 -6.76 -11.61
CA ARG A 17 46.80 -5.43 -11.45
C ARG A 17 45.34 -5.52 -11.89
N ARG A 18 44.40 -5.57 -10.94
CA ARG A 18 43.00 -5.25 -11.21
C ARG A 18 42.99 -3.80 -11.67
N GLY A 19 42.73 -3.60 -12.96
CA GLY A 19 42.52 -2.27 -13.52
C GLY A 19 41.32 -1.64 -12.83
N PHE A 20 41.47 -0.42 -12.35
CA PHE A 20 40.33 0.40 -11.95
C PHE A 20 39.42 0.55 -13.18
N ALA A 21 38.19 0.06 -13.09
CA ALA A 21 37.18 0.31 -14.08
C ALA A 21 36.87 1.82 -14.05
N ALA A 22 37.27 2.52 -15.11
CA ALA A 22 36.85 3.89 -15.34
C ALA A 22 35.34 3.89 -15.61
N VAL A 23 34.62 4.75 -14.89
CA VAL A 23 33.17 4.96 -15.07
C VAL A 23 32.93 5.47 -16.49
N SER A 24 32.42 4.62 -17.38
CA SER A 24 31.86 5.07 -18.65
C SER A 24 30.53 5.75 -18.39
N SER A 25 30.50 7.08 -18.53
CA SER A 25 29.32 7.94 -18.37
C SER A 25 28.34 7.79 -19.54
N SER A 26 27.68 6.64 -19.64
CA SER A 26 26.61 6.41 -20.62
C SER A 26 25.58 5.44 -20.07
N SER A 27 25.09 5.71 -18.86
CA SER A 27 23.73 5.31 -18.50
C SER A 27 22.82 6.47 -18.89
N PRO A 28 21.69 6.24 -19.60
CA PRO A 28 20.72 7.29 -19.80
C PRO A 28 20.26 7.77 -18.41
N PRO A 29 20.12 9.09 -18.18
CA PRO A 29 19.53 9.55 -16.94
C PRO A 29 18.16 8.89 -16.78
N PRO A 30 17.76 8.49 -15.55
CA PRO A 30 16.39 8.09 -15.32
C PRO A 30 15.50 9.19 -15.88
N ARG A 31 14.49 8.81 -16.67
CA ARG A 31 13.53 9.77 -17.19
C ARG A 31 12.89 10.45 -16.00
N THR A 32 13.39 11.64 -15.65
CA THR A 32 12.70 12.57 -14.79
C THR A 32 11.51 13.08 -15.60
N GLY A 33 10.48 12.23 -15.74
CA GLY A 33 9.14 12.75 -15.88
C GLY A 33 8.99 13.76 -14.76
N THR A 34 8.60 14.99 -15.10
CA THR A 34 8.29 16.05 -14.16
C THR A 34 7.53 15.45 -12.99
N VAL A 35 8.21 15.28 -11.86
CA VAL A 35 7.60 14.86 -10.60
C VAL A 35 6.59 15.95 -10.31
N GLY A 36 5.31 15.65 -10.53
CA GLY A 36 4.24 16.58 -10.20
C GLY A 36 4.33 16.95 -8.72
N PRO A 37 3.71 18.05 -8.26
CA PRO A 37 3.83 18.51 -6.88
C PRO A 37 3.41 17.46 -5.82
N TYR A 38 2.71 16.40 -6.24
CA TYR A 38 2.22 15.33 -5.39
C TYR A 38 2.79 13.93 -5.71
N GLN A 39 3.75 13.80 -6.63
CA GLN A 39 4.21 12.49 -7.08
C GLN A 39 5.25 11.88 -6.12
N VAL A 40 4.77 11.06 -5.18
CA VAL A 40 5.57 10.39 -4.13
C VAL A 40 5.85 8.93 -4.49
N PHE A 41 4.89 8.24 -5.09
CA PHE A 41 4.92 6.81 -5.35
C PHE A 41 5.02 6.48 -6.84
N ASP A 42 5.79 5.46 -7.18
CA ASP A 42 5.77 4.84 -8.51
C ASP A 42 4.56 3.90 -8.61
N ARG A 43 3.51 4.38 -9.28
CA ARG A 43 2.26 3.64 -9.47
C ARG A 43 2.45 2.32 -10.20
N ASN A 44 3.34 2.27 -11.20
CA ASN A 44 3.59 1.02 -11.93
C ASN A 44 4.21 -0.02 -11.01
N VAL A 45 5.14 0.39 -10.16
CA VAL A 45 5.74 -0.51 -9.18
C VAL A 45 4.74 -0.95 -8.13
N LYS A 46 3.90 -0.04 -7.63
CA LYS A 46 2.83 -0.38 -6.69
C LYS A 46 1.86 -1.41 -7.30
N ARG A 47 1.42 -1.21 -8.54
CA ARG A 47 0.57 -2.16 -9.26
C ARG A 47 1.24 -3.53 -9.40
N ILE A 48 2.52 -3.57 -9.79
CA ILE A 48 3.29 -4.82 -9.88
C ILE A 48 3.34 -5.53 -8.52
N GLN A 49 3.53 -4.81 -7.41
CA GLN A 49 3.52 -5.40 -6.07
C GLN A 49 2.14 -6.00 -5.71
N LYS A 50 1.04 -5.30 -5.99
CA LYS A 50 -0.33 -5.81 -5.79
C LYS A 50 -0.57 -7.06 -6.64
N ASP A 51 -0.21 -7.00 -7.92
CA ASP A 51 -0.32 -8.09 -8.88
C ASP A 51 0.47 -9.33 -8.46
N GLN A 52 1.68 -9.13 -7.95
CA GLN A 52 2.56 -10.20 -7.47
C GLN A 52 2.02 -10.81 -6.18
N GLY A 53 1.67 -9.99 -5.19
CA GLY A 53 1.06 -10.46 -3.94
C GLY A 53 -0.16 -11.34 -4.22
N ALA A 54 -1.10 -10.85 -5.04
CA ALA A 54 -2.33 -11.57 -5.37
C ALA A 54 -2.13 -12.89 -6.13
N THR A 55 -1.00 -13.09 -6.81
CA THR A 55 -0.77 -14.30 -7.64
C THR A 55 0.32 -15.23 -7.13
N ARG A 56 1.08 -14.81 -6.11
CA ARG A 56 2.17 -15.62 -5.54
C ARG A 56 1.63 -16.93 -4.98
N ASP A 57 2.25 -18.04 -5.38
CA ASP A 57 1.83 -19.40 -5.07
C ASP A 57 0.33 -19.66 -5.35
N GLY A 58 -0.18 -19.07 -6.44
CA GLY A 58 -1.60 -19.20 -6.82
C GLY A 58 -2.56 -18.42 -5.93
N GLY A 59 -2.07 -17.39 -5.22
CA GLY A 59 -2.87 -16.53 -4.33
C GLY A 59 -2.87 -16.99 -2.87
N VAL A 60 -2.39 -18.20 -2.58
CA VAL A 60 -2.39 -18.78 -1.22
C VAL A 60 -1.62 -17.89 -0.23
N ARG A 61 -0.47 -17.36 -0.65
CA ARG A 61 0.34 -16.47 0.20
C ARG A 61 -0.41 -15.19 0.55
N SER A 62 -1.08 -14.57 -0.41
CA SER A 62 -1.90 -13.37 -0.17
C SER A 62 -2.97 -13.63 0.88
N THR A 63 -3.71 -14.74 0.76
CA THR A 63 -4.76 -15.10 1.73
C THR A 63 -4.21 -15.29 3.15
N THR A 64 -3.01 -15.85 3.31
CA THR A 64 -2.42 -16.04 4.65
C THR A 64 -2.06 -14.75 5.37
N VAL A 65 -1.90 -13.65 4.63
CA VAL A 65 -1.50 -12.34 5.15
C VAL A 65 -2.62 -11.31 5.12
N ASP A 66 -3.87 -11.77 4.92
CA ASP A 66 -5.05 -10.91 4.91
C ASP A 66 -5.41 -10.36 6.30
N TYR A 67 -4.86 -10.93 7.38
CA TYR A 67 -5.25 -10.67 8.76
C TYR A 67 -5.26 -9.18 9.17
N VAL A 68 -4.36 -8.34 8.62
CA VAL A 68 -4.40 -6.88 8.91
C VAL A 68 -5.59 -6.22 8.22
N ARG A 69 -5.86 -6.60 6.96
CA ARG A 69 -6.97 -6.02 6.19
C ARG A 69 -8.31 -6.54 6.70
N ASP A 70 -8.39 -7.81 7.09
CA ASP A 70 -9.58 -8.38 7.71
C ASP A 70 -9.89 -7.69 9.05
N GLU A 71 -8.90 -7.55 9.93
CA GLU A 71 -9.07 -6.83 11.22
C GLU A 71 -9.55 -5.38 11.02
N VAL A 72 -8.98 -4.66 10.05
CA VAL A 72 -9.42 -3.27 9.76
C VAL A 72 -10.79 -3.25 9.10
N ALA A 73 -11.10 -4.19 8.21
CA ALA A 73 -12.42 -4.31 7.59
C ALA A 73 -13.50 -4.60 8.63
N ASP A 74 -13.26 -5.48 9.60
CA ASP A 74 -14.17 -5.78 10.71
C ASP A 74 -14.47 -4.50 11.52
N ARG A 75 -13.43 -3.76 11.94
CA ARG A 75 -13.60 -2.49 12.66
C ARG A 75 -14.32 -1.41 11.86
N MET A 76 -14.08 -1.35 10.55
CA MET A 76 -14.83 -0.45 9.66
C MET A 76 -16.28 -0.90 9.54
N MET A 77 -16.54 -2.20 9.46
CA MET A 77 -17.89 -2.76 9.34
C MET A 77 -18.72 -2.49 10.58
N GLU A 78 -18.16 -2.61 11.80
CA GLU A 78 -18.83 -2.23 13.04
C GLU A 78 -19.38 -0.79 12.97
N ARG A 79 -18.54 0.16 12.57
CA ARG A 79 -18.92 1.58 12.40
C ARG A 79 -19.95 1.76 11.28
N PHE A 80 -19.83 1.00 10.19
CA PHE A 80 -20.79 1.04 9.09
C PHE A 80 -22.17 0.51 9.51
N LEU A 81 -22.22 -0.55 10.32
CA LEU A 81 -23.45 -1.16 10.81
C LEU A 81 -24.22 -0.22 11.77
N ASP A 82 -23.54 0.61 12.55
CA ASP A 82 -24.16 1.62 13.43
C ASP A 82 -25.00 2.67 12.67
N ILE A 83 -24.72 2.87 11.37
CA ILE A 83 -25.44 3.83 10.53
C ILE A 83 -26.84 3.31 10.21
N LYS A 84 -27.90 3.88 10.78
CA LYS A 84 -29.27 3.35 10.58
C LYS A 84 -29.78 3.33 9.13
N ARG A 85 -29.15 4.08 8.23
CA ARG A 85 -29.49 4.12 6.80
C ARG A 85 -29.09 2.81 6.12
N LYS A 86 -29.92 2.37 5.18
CA LYS A 86 -29.63 1.30 4.23
C LYS A 86 -29.23 1.90 2.89
N PHE A 87 -28.34 1.22 2.18
CA PHE A 87 -27.79 1.66 0.91
C PHE A 87 -28.27 0.73 -0.21
N ASN A 88 -28.50 1.27 -1.40
CA ASN A 88 -28.72 0.43 -2.58
C ASN A 88 -27.38 -0.12 -3.08
N SER A 89 -26.36 0.74 -3.13
CA SER A 89 -25.00 0.38 -3.53
C SER A 89 -23.95 1.07 -2.66
N VAL A 90 -22.83 0.38 -2.46
CA VAL A 90 -21.61 0.92 -1.84
C VAL A 90 -20.49 0.86 -2.87
N LEU A 91 -19.74 1.95 -3.05
CA LEU A 91 -18.51 1.94 -3.84
C LEU A 91 -17.32 1.64 -2.93
N ASP A 92 -16.64 0.52 -3.14
CA ASP A 92 -15.45 0.09 -2.42
C ASP A 92 -14.20 0.51 -3.22
N LEU A 93 -13.62 1.66 -2.85
CA LEU A 93 -12.51 2.30 -3.55
C LEU A 93 -11.15 1.78 -3.05
N GLY A 94 -10.38 1.16 -3.95
CA GLY A 94 -9.18 0.43 -3.58
C GLY A 94 -9.51 -0.87 -2.85
N SER A 95 -10.56 -1.55 -3.31
CA SER A 95 -11.20 -2.71 -2.68
C SER A 95 -10.29 -3.92 -2.49
N GLY A 96 -9.21 -4.03 -3.28
CA GLY A 96 -8.42 -5.24 -3.35
C GLY A 96 -9.28 -6.47 -3.64
N PRO A 97 -9.18 -7.56 -2.84
CA PRO A 97 -10.02 -8.73 -2.98
C PRO A 97 -11.41 -8.57 -2.33
N GLY A 98 -11.73 -7.39 -1.80
CA GLY A 98 -13.04 -7.05 -1.24
C GLY A 98 -13.20 -7.36 0.24
N HIS A 99 -12.20 -7.11 1.08
CA HIS A 99 -12.27 -7.38 2.54
C HIS A 99 -13.51 -6.76 3.20
N PHE A 100 -13.78 -5.48 2.93
CA PHE A 100 -14.99 -4.82 3.42
C PHE A 100 -16.25 -5.40 2.76
N THR A 101 -16.20 -5.64 1.44
CA THR A 101 -17.33 -6.17 0.67
C THR A 101 -17.78 -7.56 1.13
N LYS A 102 -16.87 -8.44 1.57
CA LYS A 102 -17.18 -9.77 2.12
C LYS A 102 -18.05 -9.71 3.38
N LEU A 103 -17.95 -8.63 4.13
CA LEU A 103 -18.69 -8.41 5.37
C LEU A 103 -20.04 -7.72 5.14
N LEU A 104 -20.34 -7.29 3.90
CA LEU A 104 -21.59 -6.60 3.59
C LEU A 104 -22.77 -7.58 3.57
N GLU A 105 -23.77 -7.28 4.39
CA GLU A 105 -25.03 -8.02 4.43
C GLU A 105 -26.08 -7.40 3.49
N LEU A 106 -26.93 -8.24 2.89
CA LEU A 106 -28.02 -7.80 1.99
C LEU A 106 -29.02 -6.85 2.65
N ASP A 107 -29.16 -6.92 3.97
CA ASP A 107 -29.98 -6.00 4.77
C ASP A 107 -29.49 -4.55 4.69
N LYS A 108 -28.17 -4.40 4.54
CA LYS A 108 -27.47 -3.12 4.65
C LYS A 108 -27.16 -2.49 3.30
N ALA A 109 -26.67 -3.30 2.36
CA ALA A 109 -26.38 -2.90 0.99
C ALA A 109 -26.74 -4.04 0.02
N LYS A 110 -27.33 -3.73 -1.14
CA LYS A 110 -27.68 -4.76 -2.13
C LYS A 110 -26.55 -5.07 -3.10
N LYS A 111 -25.66 -4.10 -3.29
CA LYS A 111 -24.59 -4.14 -4.29
C LYS A 111 -23.32 -3.49 -3.75
N SER A 112 -22.19 -4.07 -4.09
CA SER A 112 -20.87 -3.44 -3.97
C SER A 112 -20.28 -3.20 -5.36
N ILE A 113 -19.77 -1.99 -5.59
CA ILE A 113 -18.98 -1.64 -6.77
C ILE A 113 -17.53 -1.57 -6.32
N MET A 114 -16.77 -2.61 -6.62
CA MET A 114 -15.38 -2.78 -6.25
C MET A 114 -14.47 -2.15 -7.29
N VAL A 115 -13.65 -1.18 -6.87
CA VAL A 115 -12.66 -0.50 -7.72
C VAL A 115 -11.27 -0.82 -7.21
N ASP A 116 -10.35 -1.21 -8.11
CA ASP A 116 -8.94 -1.38 -7.76
C ASP A 116 -8.02 -1.22 -8.98
N ALA A 117 -6.82 -0.68 -8.77
CA ALA A 117 -5.78 -0.51 -9.79
C ALA A 117 -5.10 -1.82 -10.23
N SER A 118 -5.27 -2.91 -9.48
CA SER A 118 -4.79 -4.25 -9.82
C SER A 118 -5.95 -5.16 -10.18
N GLU A 119 -6.08 -5.49 -11.46
CA GLU A 119 -7.03 -6.50 -11.94
C GLU A 119 -6.83 -7.86 -11.24
N ARG A 120 -5.58 -8.23 -10.93
CA ARG A 120 -5.29 -9.51 -10.28
C ARG A 120 -5.77 -9.54 -8.84
N THR A 121 -5.56 -8.47 -8.06
CA THR A 121 -6.11 -8.38 -6.71
C THR A 121 -7.63 -8.30 -6.76
N LEU A 122 -8.18 -7.50 -7.69
CA LEU A 122 -9.61 -7.32 -7.90
C LEU A 122 -10.32 -8.63 -8.23
N HIS A 123 -9.66 -9.61 -8.84
CA HIS A 123 -10.25 -10.92 -9.19
C HIS A 123 -9.66 -12.10 -8.41
N ARG A 124 -8.94 -11.83 -7.31
CA ARG A 124 -8.32 -12.89 -6.49
C ARG A 124 -9.38 -13.83 -5.92
N ASP A 125 -10.47 -13.26 -5.41
CA ASP A 125 -11.53 -14.00 -4.71
C ASP A 125 -12.80 -14.05 -5.57
N PRO A 126 -13.43 -15.24 -5.72
CA PRO A 126 -14.57 -15.44 -6.60
C PRO A 126 -15.84 -14.82 -6.04
N ASP A 127 -16.82 -14.56 -6.91
CA ASP A 127 -18.09 -13.92 -6.54
C ASP A 127 -18.90 -14.71 -5.48
N SER A 128 -18.62 -16.01 -5.30
CA SER A 128 -19.24 -16.84 -4.26
C SER A 128 -18.86 -16.45 -2.82
N GLU A 129 -17.81 -15.65 -2.65
CA GLU A 129 -17.37 -15.13 -1.35
C GLU A 129 -18.19 -13.92 -0.87
N PHE A 130 -19.13 -13.41 -1.68
CA PHE A 130 -19.91 -12.21 -1.38
C PHE A 130 -21.41 -12.52 -1.35
N GLU A 131 -22.10 -12.01 -0.33
CA GLU A 131 -23.56 -12.14 -0.20
C GLU A 131 -24.32 -11.17 -1.13
N VAL A 132 -23.69 -10.02 -1.40
CA VAL A 132 -24.26 -8.93 -2.21
C VAL A 132 -23.87 -9.06 -3.70
N GLU A 133 -24.60 -8.37 -4.59
CA GLU A 133 -24.18 -8.26 -6.00
C GLU A 133 -22.84 -7.52 -6.06
N VAL A 134 -21.87 -8.04 -6.81
CA VAL A 134 -20.56 -7.39 -6.99
C VAL A 134 -20.41 -6.95 -8.44
N GLU A 135 -20.05 -5.68 -8.62
CA GLU A 135 -19.53 -5.14 -9.88
C GLU A 135 -18.06 -4.78 -9.69
N ARG A 136 -17.20 -5.09 -10.66
CA ARG A 136 -15.75 -4.88 -10.57
C ARG A 136 -15.29 -3.92 -11.66
N ILE A 137 -14.58 -2.87 -11.26
CA ILE A 137 -14.03 -1.84 -12.16
C ILE A 137 -12.51 -1.77 -11.95
N HIS A 138 -11.75 -2.14 -12.98
CA HIS A 138 -10.30 -1.96 -12.98
C HIS A 138 -9.97 -0.50 -13.31
N ALA A 139 -9.61 0.28 -12.30
CA ALA A 139 -9.27 1.68 -12.42
C ALA A 139 -8.43 2.17 -11.23
N GLU A 140 -7.68 3.24 -11.46
CA GLU A 140 -6.89 3.90 -10.42
C GLU A 140 -7.82 4.75 -9.52
N GLU A 141 -7.55 4.78 -8.21
CA GLU A 141 -8.33 5.56 -7.25
C GLU A 141 -8.25 7.07 -7.53
N GLU A 142 -7.13 7.53 -8.10
CA GLU A 142 -6.90 8.93 -8.48
C GLU A 142 -7.75 9.39 -9.69
N ASP A 143 -8.34 8.46 -10.44
CA ASP A 143 -9.12 8.71 -11.66
C ASP A 143 -10.64 8.53 -11.43
N LEU A 144 -11.11 8.63 -10.19
CA LEU A 144 -12.51 8.37 -9.79
C LEU A 144 -13.56 9.08 -10.66
N HIS A 145 -13.34 10.34 -11.05
CA HIS A 145 -14.25 11.10 -11.92
C HIS A 145 -14.47 10.49 -13.31
N ARG A 146 -13.60 9.58 -13.76
CA ARG A 146 -13.72 8.89 -15.06
C ARG A 146 -14.65 7.69 -15.01
N ILE A 147 -14.83 7.13 -13.81
CA ILE A 147 -15.57 5.88 -13.61
C ILE A 147 -16.88 6.10 -12.84
N VAL A 148 -17.02 7.25 -12.17
CA VAL A 148 -18.17 7.58 -11.33
C VAL A 148 -18.65 8.98 -11.66
N GLU A 149 -19.95 9.09 -11.94
CA GLU A 149 -20.61 10.38 -12.18
C GLU A 149 -20.74 11.20 -10.89
N PRO A 150 -20.69 12.54 -10.95
CA PRO A 150 -20.94 13.39 -9.79
C PRO A 150 -22.33 13.16 -9.19
N ASN A 151 -22.45 13.28 -7.87
CA ASN A 151 -23.70 13.10 -7.11
C ASN A 151 -24.43 11.77 -7.42
N SER A 152 -23.69 10.69 -7.64
CA SER A 152 -24.27 9.38 -7.99
C SER A 152 -24.17 8.35 -6.87
N GLN A 153 -23.19 8.47 -5.97
CA GLN A 153 -22.93 7.44 -4.95
C GLN A 153 -23.61 7.76 -3.62
N GLU A 154 -24.27 6.76 -3.02
CA GLU A 154 -24.89 6.88 -1.70
C GLU A 154 -23.86 6.69 -0.57
N ALA A 155 -22.89 5.80 -0.78
CA ALA A 155 -21.79 5.52 0.14
C ALA A 155 -20.52 5.17 -0.64
N ILE A 156 -19.40 5.70 -0.20
CA ILE A 156 -18.05 5.34 -0.67
C ILE A 156 -17.26 4.87 0.54
N VAL A 157 -16.62 3.71 0.42
CA VAL A 157 -15.73 3.16 1.43
C VAL A 157 -14.33 2.99 0.85
N SER A 158 -13.30 3.06 1.68
CA SER A 158 -11.93 2.71 1.27
C SER A 158 -11.18 2.08 2.43
N CYS A 159 -10.89 0.78 2.33
CA CYS A 159 -10.25 0.00 3.38
C CYS A 159 -8.76 -0.21 3.08
N LEU A 160 -7.90 0.60 3.70
CA LEU A 160 -6.43 0.52 3.57
C LEU A 160 -5.91 0.67 2.13
N SER A 161 -6.42 1.64 1.36
CA SER A 161 -5.86 1.99 0.05
C SER A 161 -5.30 3.42 -0.03
N LEU A 162 -5.98 4.41 0.55
CA LEU A 162 -5.68 5.83 0.31
C LEU A 162 -4.27 6.30 0.73
N HIS A 163 -3.51 5.54 1.51
CA HIS A 163 -2.11 5.87 1.81
C HIS A 163 -1.16 5.68 0.61
N TRP A 164 -1.61 5.08 -0.49
CA TRP A 164 -0.81 4.91 -1.72
C TRP A 164 -1.12 5.91 -2.84
N VAL A 165 -2.12 6.78 -2.65
CA VAL A 165 -2.44 7.80 -3.66
C VAL A 165 -1.44 8.95 -3.60
N ASN A 166 -1.09 9.50 -4.75
CA ASN A 166 -0.19 10.65 -4.87
C ASN A 166 -0.94 11.94 -4.53
N ASP A 167 -2.07 12.20 -5.18
CA ASP A 167 -2.92 13.37 -4.92
C ASP A 167 -4.09 13.05 -3.97
N LEU A 168 -3.78 12.77 -2.71
CA LEU A 168 -4.81 12.53 -1.68
C LEU A 168 -5.82 13.69 -1.54
N PRO A 169 -5.41 14.98 -1.54
CA PRO A 169 -6.37 16.09 -1.55
C PRO A 169 -7.32 16.04 -2.75
N GLY A 170 -6.81 15.78 -3.94
CA GLY A 170 -7.60 15.66 -5.16
C GLY A 170 -8.57 14.47 -5.11
N VAL A 171 -8.14 13.31 -4.62
CA VAL A 171 -9.00 12.13 -4.44
C VAL A 171 -10.14 12.43 -3.47
N LEU A 172 -9.87 13.06 -2.33
CA LEU A 172 -10.91 13.40 -1.35
C LEU A 172 -11.95 14.38 -1.93
N VAL A 173 -11.54 15.33 -2.76
CA VAL A 173 -12.46 16.20 -3.51
C VAL A 173 -13.32 15.38 -4.48
N GLN A 174 -12.71 14.49 -5.26
CA GLN A 174 -13.44 13.63 -6.20
C GLN A 174 -14.45 12.72 -5.48
N ILE A 175 -14.08 12.14 -4.33
CA ILE A 175 -14.99 11.35 -3.49
C ILE A 175 -16.16 12.23 -3.04
N LYS A 176 -15.89 13.45 -2.55
CA LYS A 176 -16.94 14.37 -2.10
C LYS A 176 -17.90 14.78 -3.23
N GLU A 177 -17.40 14.95 -4.45
CA GLU A 177 -18.19 15.30 -5.64
C GLU A 177 -19.00 14.12 -6.17
N ALA A 178 -18.48 12.89 -6.07
CA ALA A 178 -19.17 11.66 -6.44
C ALA A 178 -20.35 11.35 -5.49
N LEU A 179 -20.25 11.72 -4.22
CA LEU A 179 -21.30 11.50 -3.22
C LEU A 179 -22.53 12.36 -3.48
N GLN A 180 -23.70 11.73 -3.39
CA GLN A 180 -24.99 12.39 -3.28
C GLN A 180 -25.04 13.32 -2.04
N PRO A 181 -26.00 14.27 -1.98
CA PRO A 181 -26.32 14.95 -0.73
C PRO A 181 -26.58 13.94 0.40
N ASP A 182 -26.00 14.20 1.58
CA ASP A 182 -26.01 13.30 2.75
C ASP A 182 -25.45 11.89 2.47
N GLY A 183 -24.57 11.76 1.47
CA GLY A 183 -23.81 10.54 1.20
C GLY A 183 -22.72 10.28 2.24
N LEU A 184 -22.38 9.00 2.42
CA LEU A 184 -21.39 8.54 3.39
C LEU A 184 -20.02 8.38 2.75
N PHE A 185 -18.98 8.89 3.41
CA PHE A 185 -17.61 8.43 3.19
C PHE A 185 -17.09 7.77 4.47
N LEU A 186 -16.52 6.57 4.34
CA LEU A 186 -15.86 5.84 5.43
C LEU A 186 -14.52 5.29 4.93
N GLY A 187 -13.40 5.75 5.48
CA GLY A 187 -12.07 5.34 5.04
C GLY A 187 -11.16 4.95 6.20
N ALA A 188 -10.29 3.98 5.97
CA ALA A 188 -9.17 3.65 6.83
C ALA A 188 -7.87 3.66 6.01
N MET A 189 -6.79 4.17 6.59
CA MET A 189 -5.46 4.22 5.97
C MET A 189 -4.38 4.08 7.04
N PHE A 190 -3.18 3.64 6.65
CA PHE A 190 -2.07 3.57 7.59
C PHE A 190 -1.63 4.97 8.07
N GLY A 191 -1.48 5.11 9.39
CA GLY A 191 -1.07 6.35 10.04
C GLY A 191 0.45 6.44 10.29
N GLY A 192 0.90 7.62 10.74
CA GLY A 192 2.30 7.98 11.01
C GLY A 192 3.16 6.94 11.74
N GLU A 193 2.57 6.27 12.74
CA GLU A 193 3.26 5.31 13.61
C GLU A 193 3.39 3.90 13.00
N THR A 194 2.83 3.68 11.81
CA THR A 194 2.89 2.38 11.13
C THR A 194 4.35 2.03 10.77
N LEU A 195 4.77 0.81 11.13
CA LEU A 195 6.12 0.27 10.94
C LEU A 195 7.24 1.12 11.57
N PHE A 196 6.94 1.83 12.66
CA PHE A 196 7.91 2.70 13.34
C PHE A 196 9.21 1.96 13.70
N GLU A 197 9.13 0.79 14.31
CA GLU A 197 10.31 0.01 14.75
C GLU A 197 11.17 -0.44 13.56
N LEU A 198 10.53 -0.88 12.46
CA LEU A 198 11.24 -1.22 11.22
C LEU A 198 11.93 0.01 10.63
N ARG A 199 11.22 1.15 10.60
CA ARG A 199 11.73 2.43 10.08
C ARG A 199 13.00 2.82 10.82
N THR A 200 12.93 2.86 12.14
CA THR A 200 14.04 3.27 13.00
C THR A 200 15.20 2.29 12.90
N SER A 201 14.94 0.98 12.88
CA SER A 201 15.99 -0.04 12.77
C SER A 201 16.79 0.09 11.49
N LEU A 202 16.12 0.28 10.34
CA LEU A 202 16.78 0.46 9.05
C LEU A 202 17.55 1.78 8.98
N GLN A 203 16.96 2.87 9.47
CA GLN A 203 17.62 4.18 9.51
C GLN A 203 18.91 4.15 10.36
N LEU A 204 18.87 3.54 11.55
CA LEU A 204 20.04 3.42 12.39
C LEU A 204 21.14 2.58 11.73
N ALA A 205 20.76 1.46 11.10
CA ALA A 205 21.70 0.59 10.40
C ALA A 205 22.39 1.29 9.22
N GLU A 206 21.66 2.06 8.41
CA GLU A 206 22.24 2.83 7.29
C GLU A 206 23.14 3.96 7.77
N VAL A 207 22.73 4.69 8.81
CA VAL A 207 23.56 5.76 9.38
C VAL A 207 24.88 5.19 9.89
N GLU A 208 24.86 4.03 10.55
CA GLU A 208 26.08 3.38 11.04
C GLU A 208 26.98 2.85 9.90
N ARG A 209 26.39 2.24 8.87
CA ARG A 209 27.14 1.49 7.85
C ARG A 209 27.50 2.32 6.61
N GLU A 210 26.64 3.24 6.22
CA GLU A 210 26.71 3.98 4.96
C GLU A 210 26.80 5.50 5.17
N GLY A 211 26.48 5.99 6.37
CA GLY A 211 26.53 7.42 6.71
C GLY A 211 25.39 8.25 6.07
N GLY A 212 24.33 7.58 5.59
CA GLY A 212 23.17 8.19 4.95
C GLY A 212 21.86 7.56 5.40
N ILE A 213 20.74 8.05 4.84
CA ILE A 213 19.40 7.50 5.06
C ILE A 213 18.70 7.40 3.70
N SER A 214 18.14 6.24 3.41
CA SER A 214 17.29 5.97 2.25
C SER A 214 15.82 5.83 2.67
N PRO A 215 14.86 6.18 1.79
CA PRO A 215 13.44 6.03 2.10
C PRO A 215 13.04 4.55 1.97
N HIS A 216 13.27 3.75 3.01
CA HIS A 216 12.90 2.33 3.08
C HIS A 216 11.42 2.08 3.35
N ILE A 217 10.76 3.02 4.03
CA ILE A 217 9.34 2.95 4.38
C ILE A 217 8.66 4.18 3.83
N SER A 218 7.46 3.97 3.26
CA SER A 218 6.63 5.06 2.75
C SER A 218 6.40 6.16 3.80
N PRO A 219 6.33 7.43 3.37
CA PRO A 219 5.79 8.47 4.23
C PRO A 219 4.34 8.13 4.56
N MET A 220 3.96 8.29 5.81
CA MET A 220 2.60 8.06 6.30
C MET A 220 1.99 9.39 6.69
N THR A 221 0.66 9.52 6.58
CA THR A 221 -0.05 10.75 6.91
C THR A 221 -0.29 10.86 8.41
N ASP A 222 -0.09 12.05 8.97
CA ASP A 222 -0.48 12.35 10.35
C ASP A 222 -2.01 12.54 10.43
N THR A 223 -2.63 12.12 11.53
CA THR A 223 -4.08 12.18 11.71
C THR A 223 -4.63 13.60 11.73
N ARG A 224 -3.82 14.58 12.17
CA ARG A 224 -4.17 16.00 12.09
C ARG A 224 -4.29 16.49 10.66
N ASP A 225 -3.43 15.97 9.77
CA ASP A 225 -3.47 16.32 8.36
C ASP A 225 -4.72 15.74 7.68
N VAL A 226 -5.11 14.50 8.02
CA VAL A 226 -6.35 13.88 7.49
C VAL A 226 -7.59 14.73 7.82
N SER A 227 -7.72 15.19 9.06
CA SER A 227 -8.85 16.04 9.48
C SER A 227 -8.91 17.35 8.68
N ASN A 228 -7.75 17.98 8.46
CA ASN A 228 -7.65 19.20 7.67
C ASN A 228 -7.99 18.96 6.19
N LEU A 229 -7.53 17.85 5.62
CA LEU A 229 -7.80 17.47 4.23
C LEU A 229 -9.29 17.22 4.00
N LEU A 230 -9.95 16.47 4.88
CA LEU A 230 -11.39 16.23 4.82
C LEU A 230 -12.20 17.54 4.89
N GLY A 231 -11.84 18.42 5.82
CA GLY A 231 -12.48 19.73 5.94
C GLY A 231 -12.30 20.60 4.68
N ARG A 232 -11.10 20.59 4.08
CA ARG A 232 -10.82 21.31 2.83
C ARG A 232 -11.54 20.73 1.62
N ALA A 233 -11.73 19.41 1.58
CA ALA A 233 -12.51 18.74 0.55
C ALA A 233 -14.02 19.00 0.68
N GLY A 234 -14.49 19.57 1.81
CA GLY A 234 -15.88 19.95 2.01
C GLY A 234 -16.73 18.86 2.69
N PHE A 235 -16.11 17.87 3.32
CA PHE A 235 -16.81 16.94 4.20
C PHE A 235 -17.26 17.65 5.49
N THR A 236 -18.40 17.21 6.01
CA THR A 236 -18.98 17.70 7.27
C THR A 236 -19.15 16.54 8.24
N LEU A 237 -19.43 16.83 9.52
CA LEU A 237 -19.62 15.81 10.57
C LEU A 237 -18.43 14.83 10.71
N LEU A 238 -17.21 15.35 10.59
CA LEU A 238 -15.99 14.56 10.59
C LEU A 238 -15.79 13.82 11.92
N THR A 239 -15.53 12.52 11.82
CA THR A 239 -14.99 11.71 12.92
C THR A 239 -13.69 11.10 12.42
N VAL A 240 -12.60 11.35 13.13
CA VAL A 240 -11.28 10.79 12.84
C VAL A 240 -10.75 10.22 14.14
N ASP A 241 -10.50 8.93 14.14
CA ASP A 241 -9.96 8.15 15.23
C ASP A 241 -8.65 7.47 14.81
N ILE A 242 -7.95 6.91 15.80
CA ILE A 242 -6.72 6.15 15.60
C ILE A 242 -6.93 4.80 16.25
N ASP A 243 -6.79 3.77 15.43
CA ASP A 243 -6.84 2.39 15.86
C ASP A 243 -5.43 1.79 15.80
N GLU A 244 -5.04 1.08 16.86
CA GLU A 244 -3.78 0.35 16.90
C GLU A 244 -4.05 -1.15 16.62
N VAL A 245 -3.37 -1.70 15.62
CA VAL A 245 -3.36 -3.13 15.30
C VAL A 245 -1.94 -3.64 15.56
N LYS A 246 -1.80 -4.52 16.56
CA LYS A 246 -0.49 -5.09 16.96
C LYS A 246 -0.31 -6.47 16.38
N VAL A 247 0.73 -6.64 15.58
CA VAL A 247 1.13 -7.92 15.01
C VAL A 247 2.55 -8.19 15.45
N ALA A 248 2.77 -9.33 16.11
CA ALA A 248 4.09 -9.73 16.58
C ALA A 248 4.78 -10.59 15.52
N TYR A 249 6.01 -10.21 15.16
CA TYR A 249 6.84 -10.96 14.21
C TYR A 249 8.09 -11.50 14.90
N PRO A 250 8.57 -12.70 14.51
CA PRO A 250 9.83 -13.24 15.03
C PRO A 250 11.05 -12.37 14.69
N SER A 251 11.07 -11.77 13.50
CA SER A 251 12.09 -10.83 13.07
C SER A 251 11.56 -9.90 11.97
N MET A 252 12.39 -8.95 11.54
CA MET A 252 12.05 -8.05 10.43
C MET A 252 11.89 -8.77 9.08
N TRP A 253 12.49 -9.97 8.93
CA TRP A 253 12.45 -10.70 7.66
C TRP A 253 11.07 -11.25 7.38
N GLU A 254 10.42 -11.86 8.38
CA GLU A 254 9.04 -12.35 8.27
C GLU A 254 8.07 -11.17 8.04
N LEU A 255 8.29 -10.04 8.72
CA LEU A 255 7.51 -8.82 8.47
C LEU A 255 7.63 -8.33 7.02
N MET A 256 8.85 -8.26 6.47
CA MET A 256 9.05 -7.83 5.09
C MET A 256 8.49 -8.83 4.07
N GLU A 257 8.52 -10.13 4.39
CA GLU A 257 7.88 -11.15 3.57
C GLU A 257 6.36 -10.98 3.55
N ASP A 258 5.72 -10.78 4.71
CA ASP A 258 4.29 -10.51 4.81
C ASP A 258 3.91 -9.23 4.07
N LEU A 259 4.67 -8.15 4.23
CA LEU A 259 4.44 -6.91 3.46
C LEU A 259 4.54 -7.13 1.94
N SER A 260 5.46 -8.00 1.49
CA SER A 260 5.55 -8.35 0.08
C SER A 260 4.32 -9.13 -0.39
N ASP A 261 3.85 -10.09 0.39
CA ASP A 261 2.69 -10.93 0.06
C ASP A 261 1.36 -10.17 0.16
N MET A 262 1.29 -9.16 1.03
CA MET A 262 0.19 -8.21 1.11
C MET A 262 0.20 -7.23 -0.08
N GLY A 263 1.28 -7.18 -0.85
CA GLY A 263 1.49 -6.15 -1.87
C GLY A 263 1.71 -4.75 -1.26
N GLU A 264 2.12 -4.64 0.00
CA GLU A 264 2.36 -3.41 0.77
C GLU A 264 3.83 -2.98 0.80
N GLY A 265 4.67 -3.59 -0.05
CA GLY A 265 6.06 -3.18 -0.23
C GLY A 265 6.21 -1.70 -0.60
N ASN A 266 7.35 -1.11 -0.22
CA ASN A 266 7.67 0.29 -0.48
C ASN A 266 7.60 0.61 -1.99
N ALA A 267 6.88 1.68 -2.34
CA ALA A 267 6.72 2.17 -3.71
C ALA A 267 7.30 3.59 -3.95
N VAL A 268 8.02 4.16 -2.99
CA VAL A 268 8.54 5.54 -3.07
C VAL A 268 9.49 5.72 -4.27
N ILE A 269 9.34 6.85 -4.98
CA ILE A 269 10.23 7.25 -6.07
C ILE A 269 11.62 7.55 -5.51
N GLY A 270 12.67 7.01 -6.15
CA GLY A 270 14.05 7.19 -5.69
C GLY A 270 14.41 6.32 -4.49
N ARG A 271 13.59 5.32 -4.14
CA ARG A 271 13.96 4.30 -3.16
C ARG A 271 15.19 3.51 -3.63
N PHE A 272 15.98 3.06 -2.68
CA PHE A 272 17.08 2.16 -2.97
C PHE A 272 16.54 0.81 -3.44
N VAL A 273 16.97 0.38 -4.62
CA VAL A 273 16.76 -0.99 -5.11
C VAL A 273 18.12 -1.65 -5.02
N ALA A 274 18.30 -2.57 -4.07
CA ALA A 274 19.47 -3.42 -4.08
C ALA A 274 19.41 -4.23 -5.39
N LEU A 275 20.24 -3.86 -6.35
CA LEU A 275 20.48 -4.69 -7.54
C LEU A 275 21.38 -5.83 -7.07
N ASP A 276 20.91 -7.06 -7.30
CA ASP A 276 21.59 -8.32 -6.95
C ASP A 276 23.10 -8.34 -7.28
#